data_AF-A0A921H2Y1-F1
#
_entry.id   AF-A0A921H2Y1-F1
#
_cell.length_a   1.000
_cell.length_b   1.000
_cell.length_c   1.000
_cell.angle_alpha   90.00
_cell.angle_beta   90.00
_cell.angle_gamma   90.00
#
_symmetry.space_group_name_H-M   'P 1'
#
loop_
_entity.id
_entity.type
_entity.pdbx_description
1 polymer ?
#
loop_
_entity_poly.entity_id
_entity_poly.type
_entity_poly.pdbx_seq_one_letter_code
_entity_poly.pdbx_strand_id
1 'polypeptide(L)'
;MKYFKLLFFIGLVACNRQVSDNLTNTGDIELTGEGKKVVQSLKQYIDTLYACADDGLKTIDPYATIKDLDSYTLFELPYYEFDQDRFYEAPSPENLLKSFYKPKNEKWFWGYKVDTIRLTAVKVNNVWMMRTLMHDWEKVIGWLSLKLEEAKTKDYRLLKLGYNEYVTFRRNGRSIFYPITGTREISDDEFCEIAVNYINNQRKVPIHSRSDLDVEMRKKQLEEIIKIIQLKE
;
A
#
# COMPACT_ATOMS: atom_id res chain seq x y z
N MET A 1 -57.70 -33.40 14.14
CA MET A 1 -57.60 -33.44 12.67
C MET A 1 -57.43 -32.00 12.20
N LYS A 2 -56.22 -31.54 11.83
CA LYS A 2 -55.60 -31.62 10.49
C LYS A 2 -56.50 -30.95 9.43
N TYR A 3 -56.17 -29.88 8.70
CA TYR A 3 -54.92 -29.36 8.11
C TYR A 3 -55.04 -27.82 7.97
N PHE A 4 -54.04 -26.97 8.28
CA PHE A 4 -52.84 -26.63 7.51
C PHE A 4 -53.10 -26.16 6.06
N LYS A 5 -53.19 -24.84 5.86
CA LYS A 5 -52.70 -24.15 4.65
C LYS A 5 -52.12 -22.79 5.05
N LEU A 6 -50.80 -22.79 5.24
CA LEU A 6 -49.94 -21.65 5.42
C LEU A 6 -49.79 -20.94 4.06
N LEU A 7 -50.20 -19.68 3.98
CA LEU A 7 -49.93 -18.81 2.82
C LEU A 7 -48.45 -18.41 2.85
N PHE A 8 -47.69 -18.92 1.89
CA PHE A 8 -46.32 -18.46 1.60
C PHE A 8 -46.39 -17.05 1.00
N PHE A 9 -46.15 -16.03 1.83
CA PHE A 9 -45.68 -14.74 1.34
C PHE A 9 -44.18 -14.86 1.11
N ILE A 10 -43.77 -15.15 -0.13
CA ILE A 10 -42.39 -14.98 -0.56
C ILE A 10 -42.18 -13.49 -0.77
N GLY A 11 -41.92 -12.78 0.33
CA GLY A 11 -41.28 -11.49 0.29
C GLY A 11 -39.82 -11.73 -0.10
N LEU A 12 -39.49 -11.49 -1.37
CA LEU A 12 -38.12 -11.28 -1.83
C LEU A 12 -37.55 -10.08 -1.04
N VAL A 13 -36.99 -10.35 0.14
CA VAL A 13 -35.96 -9.49 0.70
C VAL A 13 -34.75 -9.71 -0.21
N ALA A 14 -34.70 -8.94 -1.30
CA ALA A 14 -33.44 -8.60 -1.90
C ALA A 14 -32.57 -8.10 -0.74
N CYS A 15 -31.59 -8.92 -0.34
CA CYS A 15 -30.49 -8.45 0.48
C CYS A 15 -29.78 -7.39 -0.35
N ASN A 16 -30.28 -6.17 -0.24
CA ASN A 16 -29.51 -4.97 -0.47
C ASN A 16 -28.39 -5.07 0.57
N ARG A 17 -27.27 -5.71 0.21
CA ARG A 17 -25.99 -5.38 0.83
C ARG A 17 -25.77 -3.93 0.46
N GLN A 18 -26.32 -3.02 1.26
CA GLN A 18 -25.67 -1.75 1.49
C GLN A 18 -24.25 -2.12 1.85
N VAL A 19 -23.35 -1.93 0.88
CA VAL A 19 -21.93 -1.77 1.13
C VAL A 19 -21.88 -0.80 2.30
N SER A 20 -21.43 -1.28 3.45
CA SER A 20 -21.53 -0.54 4.69
C SER A 20 -20.86 0.83 4.51
N ASP A 21 -21.65 1.89 4.68
CA ASP A 21 -21.19 3.29 4.70
C ASP A 21 -20.15 3.56 5.82
N ASN A 22 -19.78 2.55 6.61
CA ASN A 22 -18.90 2.62 7.78
C ASN A 22 -17.40 2.47 7.46
N LEU A 23 -16.99 2.35 6.19
CA LEU A 23 -15.58 2.14 5.84
C LEU A 23 -14.75 3.45 5.71
N THR A 24 -15.39 4.61 5.86
CA THR A 24 -14.79 5.97 5.74
C THR A 24 -13.97 6.42 6.96
N ASN A 25 -13.59 5.51 7.87
CA ASN A 25 -13.02 5.87 9.17
C ASN A 25 -11.57 5.44 9.36
N THR A 26 -10.82 5.24 8.28
CA THR A 26 -9.37 4.97 8.32
C THR A 26 -8.49 6.23 8.32
N GLY A 27 -9.00 7.38 8.76
CA GLY A 27 -8.20 8.62 8.76
C GLY A 27 -7.96 9.16 7.34
N ASP A 28 -9.02 9.13 6.54
CA ASP A 28 -9.10 9.50 5.14
C ASP A 28 -8.65 10.95 4.90
N ILE A 29 -7.34 11.15 4.66
CA ILE A 29 -6.84 12.42 4.12
C ILE A 29 -7.08 12.37 2.63
N GLU A 30 -8.11 13.09 2.17
CA GLU A 30 -8.33 13.34 0.74
C GLU A 30 -7.02 13.81 0.10
N LEU A 31 -6.72 13.33 -1.11
CA LEU A 31 -5.46 13.63 -1.79
C LEU A 31 -5.21 15.15 -1.86
N THR A 32 -4.21 15.65 -1.11
CA THR A 32 -3.83 17.07 -1.12
C THR A 32 -2.45 17.27 -1.74
N GLY A 33 -2.20 18.47 -2.28
CA GLY A 33 -0.89 18.99 -2.67
C GLY A 33 0.04 18.00 -3.41
N GLU A 34 0.97 17.40 -2.67
CA GLU A 34 1.99 16.48 -3.17
C GLU A 34 1.40 15.17 -3.72
N GLY A 35 0.41 14.58 -3.04
CA GLY A 35 -0.21 13.32 -3.49
C GLY A 35 -0.84 13.46 -4.88
N LYS A 36 -1.52 14.60 -5.14
CA LYS A 36 -2.05 14.94 -6.47
C LYS A 36 -0.96 15.04 -7.53
N LYS A 37 0.19 15.66 -7.20
CA LYS A 37 1.34 15.76 -8.12
C LYS A 37 1.92 14.39 -8.45
N VAL A 38 2.00 13.49 -7.46
CA VAL A 38 2.47 12.11 -7.67
C VAL A 38 1.55 11.38 -8.65
N VAL A 39 0.23 11.40 -8.42
CA VAL A 39 -0.75 10.75 -9.30
C VAL A 39 -0.67 11.28 -10.74
N GLN A 40 -0.54 12.60 -10.92
CA GLN A 40 -0.35 13.18 -12.27
C GLN A 40 0.95 12.74 -12.92
N SER A 41 2.06 12.71 -12.17
CA SER A 41 3.34 12.22 -12.67
C SER A 41 3.28 10.74 -13.08
N LEU A 42 2.48 9.91 -12.39
CA LEU A 42 2.29 8.51 -12.77
C LEU A 42 1.56 8.38 -14.11
N LYS A 43 0.50 9.17 -14.34
CA LYS A 43 -0.23 9.18 -15.62
C LYS A 43 0.68 9.61 -16.76
N GLN A 44 1.44 10.69 -16.58
CA GLN A 44 2.42 11.17 -17.56
C GLN A 44 3.50 10.13 -17.88
N TYR A 45 3.99 9.41 -16.87
CA TYR A 45 4.95 8.33 -17.07
C TYR A 45 4.37 7.21 -17.95
N ILE A 46 3.13 6.79 -17.70
CA ILE A 46 2.44 5.80 -18.51
C ILE A 46 2.21 6.30 -19.95
N ASP A 47 1.78 7.54 -20.13
CA ASP A 47 1.59 8.12 -21.47
C ASP A 47 2.91 8.14 -22.27
N THR A 48 4.03 8.42 -21.59
CA THR A 48 5.37 8.39 -22.19
C THR A 48 5.76 6.97 -22.61
N LEU A 49 5.50 5.96 -21.77
CA LEU A 49 5.77 4.57 -22.11
C LEU A 49 4.98 4.13 -23.36
N TYR A 50 3.70 4.51 -23.45
CA TYR A 50 2.87 4.20 -24.62
C TYR A 50 3.34 4.91 -25.90
N ALA A 51 3.79 6.16 -25.79
CA ALA A 51 4.32 6.89 -26.94
C ALA A 51 5.63 6.30 -27.50
N CYS A 52 6.29 5.40 -26.76
CA CYS A 52 7.53 4.73 -27.17
C CYS A 52 7.33 3.25 -27.52
N ALA A 53 6.11 2.73 -27.38
CA ALA A 53 5.81 1.31 -27.61
C ALA A 53 5.37 1.04 -29.05
N ASP A 54 5.85 -0.06 -29.65
CA ASP A 54 5.36 -0.57 -30.93
C ASP A 54 3.86 -0.95 -30.85
N ASP A 55 3.15 -0.82 -31.97
CA ASP A 55 1.67 -1.01 -32.08
C ASP A 55 1.13 -2.37 -31.59
N GLY A 56 2.00 -3.36 -31.34
CA GLY A 56 1.66 -4.73 -30.94
C GLY A 56 1.11 -4.92 -29.52
N LEU A 57 1.06 -3.88 -28.68
CA LEU A 57 0.57 -3.94 -27.29
C LEU A 57 -0.97 -3.82 -27.12
N LYS A 58 -1.74 -3.86 -28.21
CA LYS A 58 -3.16 -3.42 -28.27
C LYS A 58 -4.24 -4.50 -28.08
N THR A 59 -4.13 -5.37 -27.08
CA THR A 59 -5.31 -6.19 -26.68
C THR A 59 -5.61 -6.19 -25.19
N ILE A 60 -4.65 -5.87 -24.32
CA ILE A 60 -4.84 -5.63 -22.88
C ILE A 60 -3.97 -4.44 -22.52
N ASP A 61 -4.55 -3.34 -22.05
CA ASP A 61 -3.81 -2.18 -21.54
C ASP A 61 -3.46 -2.46 -20.06
N PRO A 62 -2.21 -2.89 -19.73
CA PRO A 62 -1.81 -3.20 -18.35
C PRO A 62 -1.84 -1.98 -17.42
N TYR A 63 -2.03 -0.77 -17.95
CA TYR A 63 -2.05 0.48 -17.20
C TYR A 63 -3.40 1.20 -17.28
N ALA A 64 -4.46 0.55 -17.75
CA ALA A 64 -5.80 1.12 -17.87
C ALA A 64 -6.27 1.73 -16.53
N THR A 65 -6.02 1.03 -15.42
CA THR A 65 -6.34 1.51 -14.07
C THR A 65 -5.58 2.78 -13.70
N ILE A 66 -4.33 2.95 -14.15
CA ILE A 66 -3.55 4.15 -13.89
C ILE A 66 -4.11 5.35 -14.66
N LYS A 67 -4.53 5.13 -15.91
CA LYS A 67 -5.18 6.16 -16.73
C LYS A 67 -6.54 6.57 -16.15
N ASP A 68 -7.29 5.61 -15.60
CA ASP A 68 -8.62 5.81 -15.00
C ASP A 68 -8.58 6.25 -13.52
N LEU A 69 -7.41 6.61 -12.95
CA LEU A 69 -7.29 7.02 -11.54
C LEU A 69 -8.16 8.22 -11.16
N ASP A 70 -8.51 9.10 -12.10
CA ASP A 70 -9.40 10.24 -11.85
C ASP A 70 -10.83 9.79 -11.48
N SER A 71 -11.22 8.55 -11.83
CA SER A 71 -12.52 7.98 -11.48
C SER A 71 -12.56 7.32 -10.10
N TYR A 72 -11.40 7.19 -9.44
CA TYR A 72 -11.29 6.64 -8.08
C TYR A 72 -11.28 7.78 -7.07
N THR A 73 -11.91 7.55 -5.92
CA THR A 73 -11.60 8.32 -4.72
C THR A 73 -10.26 7.83 -4.17
N LEU A 74 -9.25 8.71 -4.11
CA LEU A 74 -7.89 8.34 -3.71
C LEU A 74 -7.51 8.94 -2.35
N PHE A 75 -6.89 8.11 -1.51
CA PHE A 75 -6.34 8.47 -0.20
C PHE A 75 -4.85 8.13 -0.13
N GLU A 76 -4.05 8.98 0.52
CA GLU A 76 -2.67 8.65 0.83
C GLU A 76 -2.62 7.74 2.07
N LEU A 77 -2.00 6.57 1.94
CA LEU A 77 -1.82 5.65 3.04
C LEU A 77 -0.63 6.09 3.92
N PRO A 78 -0.73 5.95 5.27
CA PRO A 78 0.30 6.40 6.19
C PRO A 78 1.49 5.42 6.22
N TYR A 79 2.25 5.36 5.13
CA TYR A 79 3.43 4.49 4.98
C TYR A 79 4.68 5.07 5.63
N TYR A 80 5.44 4.20 6.31
CA TYR A 80 6.72 4.50 6.93
C TYR A 80 7.75 3.42 6.61
N GLU A 81 8.99 3.85 6.40
CA GLU A 81 10.15 2.99 6.30
C GLU A 81 10.81 2.79 7.67
N PHE A 82 11.56 1.70 7.79
CA PHE A 82 12.25 1.32 9.01
C PHE A 82 13.75 1.56 8.89
N ASP A 83 14.27 2.46 9.72
CA ASP A 83 15.69 2.72 9.89
C ASP A 83 16.31 1.61 10.76
N GLN A 84 16.83 0.58 10.08
CA GLN A 84 17.39 -0.59 10.73
C GLN A 84 18.65 -0.26 11.53
N ASP A 85 19.50 0.61 11.01
CA ASP A 85 20.77 0.94 11.66
C ASP A 85 20.52 1.72 12.94
N ARG A 86 19.65 2.74 12.88
CA ARG A 86 19.23 3.49 14.06
C ARG A 86 18.58 2.61 15.12
N PHE A 87 17.73 1.67 14.72
CA PHE A 87 17.10 0.76 15.67
C PHE A 87 18.12 -0.18 16.33
N TYR A 88 19.06 -0.70 15.54
CA TYR A 88 20.00 -1.73 16.01
C TYR A 88 21.03 -1.19 17.01
N GLU A 89 21.29 0.12 17.04
CA GLU A 89 22.17 0.75 18.05
C GLU A 89 21.66 0.54 19.49
N ALA A 90 20.33 0.53 19.68
CA ALA A 90 19.71 0.35 20.99
C ALA A 90 18.30 -0.26 20.85
N PRO A 91 18.18 -1.57 20.56
CA PRO A 91 16.89 -2.19 20.27
C PRO A 91 15.99 -2.20 21.51
N SER A 92 14.82 -1.58 21.40
CA SER A 92 13.76 -1.61 22.40
C SER A 92 12.40 -1.28 21.75
N PRO A 93 11.27 -1.66 22.36
CA PRO A 93 9.94 -1.24 21.90
C PRO A 93 9.80 0.28 21.73
N GLU A 94 10.43 1.06 22.61
CA GLU A 94 10.41 2.52 22.53
C GLU A 94 11.20 3.03 21.31
N ASN A 95 12.40 2.47 21.08
CA ASN A 95 13.26 2.87 19.98
C ASN A 95 12.77 2.34 18.62
N LEU A 96 12.04 1.23 18.60
CA LEU A 96 11.39 0.68 17.40
C LEU A 96 10.52 1.76 16.73
N LEU A 97 9.61 2.38 17.49
CA LEU A 97 8.68 3.37 16.95
C LEU A 97 9.38 4.66 16.49
N LYS A 98 10.48 5.03 17.16
CA LYS A 98 11.32 6.18 16.81
C LYS A 98 12.14 5.94 15.54
N SER A 99 12.32 4.69 15.15
CA SER A 99 13.09 4.27 13.98
C SER A 99 12.22 4.19 12.71
N PHE A 100 10.92 4.43 12.81
CA PHE A 100 10.07 4.60 11.63
C PHE A 100 10.03 6.05 11.15
N TYR A 101 10.21 6.26 9.85
CA TYR A 101 10.15 7.58 9.23
C TYR A 101 9.29 7.56 7.96
N LYS A 102 8.65 8.71 7.64
CA LYS A 102 7.94 8.85 6.36
C LYS A 102 8.96 9.01 5.24
N PRO A 103 8.98 8.11 4.23
CA PRO A 103 9.91 8.25 3.13
C PRO A 103 9.54 9.45 2.25
N LYS A 104 10.56 10.14 1.73
CA LYS A 104 10.40 11.25 0.78
C LYS A 104 10.20 10.77 -0.66
N ASN A 105 10.68 9.56 -0.96
CA ASN A 105 10.76 9.02 -2.31
C ASN A 105 9.83 7.83 -2.54
N GLU A 106 8.94 7.50 -1.59
CA GLU A 106 7.93 6.45 -1.76
C GLU A 106 6.59 6.93 -1.19
N LYS A 107 5.50 6.67 -1.92
CA LYS A 107 4.14 7.06 -1.56
C LYS A 107 3.17 5.94 -1.87
N TRP A 108 2.23 5.69 -0.97
CA TRP A 108 1.25 4.62 -1.09
C TRP A 108 -0.14 5.24 -1.13
N PHE A 109 -0.99 4.69 -1.97
CA PHE A 109 -2.34 5.19 -2.18
C PHE A 109 -3.33 4.05 -2.11
N TRP A 110 -4.50 4.35 -1.55
CA TRP A 110 -5.68 3.51 -1.65
C TRP A 110 -6.68 4.21 -2.55
N GLY A 111 -7.15 3.51 -3.58
CA GLY A 111 -8.25 3.95 -4.41
C GLY A 111 -9.51 3.15 -4.19
N TYR A 112 -10.65 3.84 -4.15
CA TYR A 112 -11.98 3.26 -4.03
C TYR A 112 -12.87 3.68 -5.22
N LYS A 113 -13.47 2.70 -5.88
CA LYS A 113 -14.54 2.84 -6.89
C LYS A 113 -15.55 1.70 -6.67
N VAL A 114 -15.96 0.99 -7.72
CA VAL A 114 -16.67 -0.30 -7.61
C VAL A 114 -15.73 -1.36 -7.01
N ASP A 115 -14.45 -1.30 -7.40
CA ASP A 115 -13.38 -2.12 -6.86
C ASP A 115 -12.39 -1.26 -6.06
N THR A 116 -11.57 -1.90 -5.23
CA THR A 116 -10.53 -1.23 -4.45
C THR A 116 -9.14 -1.55 -4.97
N ILE A 117 -8.25 -0.57 -4.92
CA ILE A 117 -6.87 -0.72 -5.38
C ILE A 117 -5.88 -0.21 -4.33
N ARG A 118 -4.68 -0.81 -4.32
CA ARG A 118 -3.49 -0.23 -3.69
C ARG A 118 -2.46 0.09 -4.75
N LEU A 119 -2.01 1.33 -4.76
CA LEU A 119 -0.97 1.82 -5.66
C LEU A 119 0.24 2.27 -4.85
N THR A 120 1.43 1.80 -5.21
CA THR A 120 2.68 2.31 -4.66
C THR A 120 3.48 3.02 -5.74
N ALA A 121 4.03 4.18 -5.39
CA ALA A 121 4.82 5.03 -6.27
C ALA A 121 6.20 5.27 -5.65
N VAL A 122 7.23 5.22 -6.48
CA VAL A 122 8.61 5.49 -6.09
C VAL A 122 9.19 6.62 -6.95
N LYS A 123 9.99 7.49 -6.35
CA LYS A 123 10.68 8.58 -7.03
C LYS A 123 12.08 8.14 -7.43
N VAL A 124 12.37 8.15 -8.73
CA VAL A 124 13.70 7.87 -9.28
C VAL A 124 14.08 9.01 -10.22
N ASN A 125 15.28 9.60 -10.04
CA ASN A 125 15.76 10.74 -10.84
C ASN A 125 14.72 11.88 -10.97
N ASN A 126 14.05 12.21 -9.86
CA ASN A 126 12.97 13.20 -9.78
C ASN A 126 11.65 12.86 -10.50
N VAL A 127 11.52 11.70 -11.11
CA VAL A 127 10.28 11.22 -11.73
C VAL A 127 9.59 10.23 -10.80
N TRP A 128 8.28 10.40 -10.58
CA TRP A 128 7.48 9.39 -9.89
C TRP A 128 7.05 8.30 -10.86
N MET A 129 7.28 7.06 -10.47
CA MET A 129 6.95 5.87 -11.25
C MET A 129 6.13 4.92 -10.42
N MET A 130 5.26 4.17 -11.09
CA MET A 130 4.49 3.12 -10.45
C MET A 130 5.44 1.97 -10.08
N ARG A 131 5.40 1.54 -8.82
CA ARG A 131 6.14 0.37 -8.35
C ARG A 131 5.24 -0.87 -8.30
N THR A 132 4.04 -0.76 -7.72
CA THR A 132 3.07 -1.86 -7.68
C THR A 132 1.64 -1.35 -7.76
N LEU A 133 0.78 -2.09 -8.46
CA LEU A 133 -0.66 -1.95 -8.42
C LEU A 133 -1.27 -3.29 -7.94
N MET A 134 -2.16 -3.23 -6.97
CA MET A 134 -2.90 -4.39 -6.46
C MET A 134 -4.38 -4.08 -6.51
N HIS A 135 -5.15 -4.97 -7.12
CA HIS A 135 -6.62 -4.93 -7.09
C HIS A 135 -7.15 -5.65 -5.86
N ASP A 136 -8.44 -5.45 -5.57
CA ASP A 136 -9.14 -6.03 -4.43
C ASP A 136 -8.45 -5.76 -3.08
N TRP A 137 -7.91 -4.55 -2.91
CA TRP A 137 -7.16 -4.20 -1.69
C TRP A 137 -7.98 -4.40 -0.41
N GLU A 138 -9.29 -4.16 -0.48
CA GLU A 138 -10.24 -4.39 0.62
C GLU A 138 -10.24 -5.84 1.11
N LYS A 139 -9.98 -6.83 0.24
CA LYS A 139 -9.87 -8.24 0.66
C LYS A 139 -8.66 -8.50 1.55
N VAL A 140 -7.62 -7.66 1.45
CA VAL A 140 -6.41 -7.76 2.27
C VAL A 140 -6.55 -6.96 3.55
N ILE A 141 -7.10 -5.74 3.47
CA ILE A 141 -7.09 -4.78 4.57
C ILE A 141 -8.43 -4.63 5.31
N GLY A 142 -9.51 -5.26 4.85
CA GLY A 142 -10.88 -5.06 5.37
C GLY A 142 -11.06 -5.42 6.86
N TRP A 143 -10.10 -6.14 7.45
CA TRP A 143 -10.06 -6.38 8.90
C TRP A 143 -9.68 -5.14 9.72
N LEU A 144 -9.01 -4.15 9.12
CA LEU A 144 -8.36 -3.06 9.83
C LEU A 144 -9.37 -2.10 10.48
N SER A 145 -10.45 -1.75 9.77
CA SER A 145 -11.47 -0.82 10.26
C SER A 145 -12.06 -1.28 11.60
N LEU A 146 -12.41 -2.57 11.70
CA LEU A 146 -12.90 -3.18 12.94
C LEU A 146 -11.86 -3.10 14.07
N LYS A 147 -10.58 -3.33 13.78
CA LYS A 147 -9.52 -3.25 14.80
C LYS A 147 -9.23 -1.84 15.28
N LEU A 148 -9.34 -0.86 14.40
CA LEU A 148 -9.23 0.56 14.76
C LEU A 148 -10.40 1.02 15.62
N GLU A 149 -11.62 0.57 15.30
CA GLU A 149 -12.82 0.81 16.11
C GLU A 149 -12.70 0.20 17.52
N GLU A 150 -12.31 -1.08 17.61
CA GLU A 150 -12.05 -1.77 18.88
C GLU A 150 -11.01 -1.02 19.74
N ALA A 151 -9.97 -0.49 19.10
CA ALA A 151 -8.90 0.26 19.75
C ALA A 151 -9.25 1.74 20.02
N LYS A 152 -10.42 2.22 19.56
CA LYS A 152 -10.88 3.60 19.66
C LYS A 152 -9.86 4.62 19.11
N THR A 153 -9.24 4.27 17.98
CA THR A 153 -8.28 5.14 17.28
C THR A 153 -8.57 5.15 15.79
N LYS A 154 -8.25 6.24 15.10
CA LYS A 154 -8.20 6.29 13.63
C LYS A 154 -6.76 6.29 13.11
N ASP A 155 -5.80 6.48 14.02
CA ASP A 155 -4.39 6.58 13.69
C ASP A 155 -3.75 5.20 13.58
N TYR A 156 -3.19 4.92 12.40
CA TYR A 156 -2.37 3.75 12.15
C TYR A 156 -1.18 4.11 11.26
N ARG A 157 -0.25 3.15 11.14
CA ARG A 157 0.90 3.24 10.24
C ARG A 157 1.03 1.94 9.48
N LEU A 158 1.35 2.05 8.19
CA LEU A 158 1.85 0.94 7.39
C LEU A 158 3.37 0.94 7.44
N LEU A 159 3.95 -0.22 7.66
CA LEU A 159 5.38 -0.40 7.87
C LEU A 159 5.91 -1.48 6.93
N LYS A 160 7.17 -1.34 6.50
CA LYS A 160 7.93 -2.44 5.89
C LYS A 160 9.10 -2.85 6.78
N LEU A 161 9.26 -4.16 6.95
CA LEU A 161 10.47 -4.79 7.45
C LEU A 161 10.92 -5.82 6.41
N GLY A 162 11.88 -5.43 5.58
CA GLY A 162 12.25 -6.19 4.39
C GLY A 162 11.10 -6.28 3.38
N TYR A 163 10.75 -7.50 2.98
CA TYR A 163 9.63 -7.77 2.08
C TYR A 163 8.28 -7.90 2.80
N ASN A 164 8.26 -7.90 4.13
CA ASN A 164 7.05 -8.05 4.92
C ASN A 164 6.44 -6.70 5.24
N GLU A 165 5.12 -6.61 5.11
CA GLU A 165 4.33 -5.42 5.39
C GLU A 165 3.50 -5.63 6.66
N TYR A 166 3.43 -4.59 7.48
CA TYR A 166 2.73 -4.62 8.76
C TYR A 166 1.87 -3.37 8.95
N VAL A 167 0.85 -3.50 9.78
CA VAL A 167 0.07 -2.39 10.30
C VAL A 167 0.40 -2.23 11.78
N THR A 168 0.53 -0.99 12.25
CA THR A 168 0.58 -0.70 13.69
C THR A 168 -0.33 0.45 14.08
N PHE A 169 -0.93 0.34 15.27
CA PHE A 169 -1.71 1.39 15.91
C PHE A 169 -1.56 1.27 17.43
N ARG A 170 -2.01 2.30 18.18
CA ARG A 170 -1.98 2.30 19.64
C ARG A 170 -3.29 1.75 20.20
N ARG A 171 -3.20 0.88 21.21
CA ARG A 171 -4.33 0.43 22.03
C ARG A 171 -3.89 0.40 23.49
N ASN A 172 -4.64 1.08 24.37
CA ASN A 172 -4.34 1.16 25.81
C ASN A 172 -2.88 1.59 26.10
N GLY A 173 -2.38 2.58 25.38
CA GLY A 173 -1.03 3.12 25.55
C GLY A 173 0.10 2.26 24.96
N ARG A 174 -0.17 1.04 24.48
CA ARG A 174 0.84 0.18 23.83
C ARG A 174 0.69 0.16 22.32
N SER A 175 1.80 -0.07 21.62
CA SER A 175 1.77 -0.34 20.20
C SER A 175 1.45 -1.79 19.95
N ILE A 176 0.60 -2.02 18.96
CA ILE A 176 0.22 -3.35 18.52
C ILE A 176 0.52 -3.45 17.03
N PHE A 177 1.02 -4.60 16.61
CA PHE A 177 1.40 -4.87 15.24
C PHE A 177 0.57 -6.02 14.69
N TYR A 178 0.30 -5.97 13.40
CA TYR A 178 -0.34 -7.03 12.65
C TYR A 178 0.41 -7.20 11.33
N PRO A 179 0.62 -8.42 10.83
CA PRO A 179 0.89 -8.61 9.41
C PRO A 179 -0.19 -7.91 8.58
N ILE A 180 0.14 -7.46 7.38
CA ILE A 180 -0.80 -6.68 6.54
C ILE A 180 -2.15 -7.38 6.32
N THR A 181 -2.17 -8.72 6.36
CA THR A 181 -3.36 -9.57 6.22
C THR A 181 -4.19 -9.73 7.49
N GLY A 182 -3.76 -9.17 8.62
CA GLY A 182 -4.52 -9.19 9.89
C GLY A 182 -4.57 -10.54 10.60
N THR A 183 -3.75 -11.50 10.20
CA THR A 183 -3.87 -12.90 10.65
C THR A 183 -3.56 -13.11 12.13
N ARG A 184 -2.70 -12.27 12.72
CA ARG A 184 -2.30 -12.39 14.13
C ARG A 184 -1.88 -11.05 14.71
N GLU A 185 -2.27 -10.83 15.96
CA GLU A 185 -1.78 -9.73 16.78
C GLU A 185 -0.36 -10.01 17.30
N ILE A 186 0.52 -9.02 17.22
CA ILE A 186 1.92 -9.06 17.62
C ILE A 186 2.15 -7.91 18.61
N SER A 187 2.74 -8.21 19.78
CA SER A 187 3.11 -7.18 20.75
C SER A 187 4.32 -6.37 20.25
N ASP A 188 4.56 -5.22 20.88
CA ASP A 188 5.75 -4.42 20.62
C ASP A 188 7.05 -5.13 21.00
N ASP A 189 7.06 -5.89 22.10
CA ASP A 189 8.18 -6.77 22.48
C ASP A 189 8.46 -7.83 21.40
N GLU A 190 7.42 -8.54 20.95
CA GLU A 190 7.57 -9.58 19.93
C GLU A 190 8.00 -8.99 18.58
N PHE A 191 7.46 -7.84 18.20
CA PHE A 191 7.88 -7.17 16.97
C PHE A 191 9.33 -6.68 17.05
N CYS A 192 9.77 -6.22 18.22
CA CYS A 192 11.16 -5.86 18.48
C CYS A 192 12.09 -7.07 18.25
N GLU A 193 11.71 -8.25 18.76
CA GLU A 193 12.46 -9.50 18.49
C GLU A 193 12.48 -9.87 17.00
N ILE A 194 11.33 -9.76 16.31
CA ILE A 194 11.25 -9.99 14.86
C ILE A 194 12.21 -9.06 14.10
N ALA A 195 12.24 -7.78 14.45
CA ALA A 195 13.12 -6.79 13.84
C ALA A 195 14.61 -7.09 14.07
N VAL A 196 15.00 -7.39 15.31
CA VAL A 196 16.39 -7.75 15.65
C VAL A 196 16.82 -9.02 14.91
N ASN A 197 15.96 -10.04 14.88
CA ASN A 197 16.24 -11.30 14.18
C ASN A 197 16.39 -11.10 12.67
N TYR A 198 15.53 -10.27 12.08
CA TYR A 198 15.64 -9.89 10.67
C TYR A 198 16.99 -9.25 10.36
N ILE A 199 17.40 -8.22 11.13
CA ILE A 199 18.67 -7.51 10.92
C ILE A 199 19.87 -8.46 11.09
N ASN A 200 19.86 -9.27 12.15
CA ASN A 200 20.91 -10.26 12.39
C ASN A 200 21.05 -11.26 11.25
N ASN A 201 19.93 -11.71 10.68
CA ASN A 201 19.95 -12.63 9.54
C ASN A 201 20.45 -11.96 8.26
N GLN A 202 20.08 -10.69 8.00
CA GLN A 202 20.63 -9.95 6.86
C GLN A 202 22.14 -9.79 6.95
N ARG A 203 22.66 -9.47 8.14
CA ARG A 203 24.11 -9.29 8.37
C ARG A 203 24.92 -10.58 8.28
N LYS A 204 24.28 -11.75 8.44
CA LYS A 204 24.93 -13.07 8.28
C LYS A 204 25.04 -13.52 6.82
N VAL A 205 24.23 -12.97 5.92
CA VAL A 205 24.25 -13.35 4.50
C VAL A 205 25.33 -12.52 3.78
N PRO A 206 26.33 -13.14 3.14
CA PRO A 206 27.24 -12.41 2.26
C PRO A 206 26.42 -11.72 1.17
N ILE A 207 26.66 -10.43 0.95
CA ILE A 207 26.00 -9.66 -0.11
C ILE A 207 26.41 -10.28 -1.45
N HIS A 208 25.62 -11.23 -1.95
CA HIS A 208 25.63 -11.61 -3.36
C HIS A 208 24.38 -11.02 -3.98
N SER A 209 24.65 -9.92 -4.68
CA SER A 209 23.77 -9.01 -5.40
C SER A 209 22.66 -9.71 -6.17
N ARG A 210 21.45 -9.74 -5.60
CA ARG A 210 20.20 -9.83 -6.38
C ARG A 210 19.56 -8.45 -6.60
N SER A 211 19.97 -7.43 -5.84
CA SER A 211 19.52 -6.04 -5.98
C SER A 211 20.23 -5.28 -7.10
N ASP A 212 21.54 -5.50 -7.28
CA ASP A 212 22.34 -4.59 -8.11
C ASP A 212 22.08 -4.81 -9.61
N LEU A 213 21.76 -6.04 -10.01
CA LEU A 213 21.35 -6.36 -11.37
C LEU A 213 20.00 -5.71 -11.77
N ASP A 214 19.02 -5.67 -10.86
CA ASP A 214 17.71 -5.07 -11.11
C ASP A 214 17.77 -3.53 -11.04
N VAL A 215 18.60 -2.98 -10.15
CA VAL A 215 18.86 -1.52 -10.07
C VAL A 215 19.58 -1.03 -11.32
N GLU A 216 20.62 -1.72 -11.79
CA GLU A 216 21.39 -1.32 -12.97
C GLU A 216 20.53 -1.43 -14.25
N MET A 217 19.71 -2.48 -14.38
CA MET A 217 18.76 -2.61 -15.49
C MET A 217 17.73 -1.47 -15.52
N ARG A 218 17.12 -1.17 -14.36
CA ARG A 218 16.13 -0.07 -14.26
C ARG A 218 16.76 1.29 -14.51
N LYS A 219 18.00 1.50 -14.05
CA LYS A 219 18.77 2.72 -14.31
C LYS A 219 19.02 2.91 -15.80
N LYS A 220 19.42 1.83 -16.50
CA LYS A 220 19.64 1.85 -17.94
C LYS A 220 18.37 2.14 -18.75
N GLN A 221 17.25 1.53 -18.36
CA GLN A 221 15.93 1.85 -18.95
C GLN A 221 15.53 3.30 -18.70
N LEU A 222 15.81 3.85 -17.51
CA LEU A 222 15.57 5.26 -17.20
C LEU A 222 16.40 6.21 -18.06
N GLU A 223 17.67 5.91 -18.28
CA GLU A 223 18.56 6.72 -19.12
C GLU A 223 18.07 6.79 -20.56
N GLU A 224 17.51 5.70 -21.10
CA GLU A 224 16.88 5.70 -22.42
C GLU A 224 15.60 6.54 -22.45
N ILE A 225 14.73 6.41 -21.44
CA ILE A 225 13.50 7.20 -21.36
C ILE A 225 13.80 8.70 -21.22
N ILE A 226 14.76 9.09 -20.38
CA ILE A 226 15.16 10.51 -20.20
C ILE A 226 15.69 11.09 -21.51
N LYS A 227 16.52 10.35 -22.26
CA LYS A 227 16.99 10.78 -23.57
C LYS A 227 15.84 11.04 -24.54
N ILE A 228 14.82 10.19 -24.54
CA ILE A 228 13.64 10.37 -25.40
C ILE A 228 12.85 11.62 -25.02
N ILE A 229 12.70 11.90 -23.72
CA ILE A 229 12.00 13.10 -23.22
C ILE A 229 12.75 14.36 -23.65
N GLN A 230 14.07 14.40 -23.50
CA GLN A 230 14.90 15.56 -23.85
C GLN A 230 14.99 15.83 -25.37
N LEU A 231 14.66 14.86 -26.22
CA LEU A 231 14.63 15.01 -27.67
C LEU A 231 13.29 15.56 -28.21
N LYS A 232 12.27 15.69 -27.35
CA LYS A 232 10.92 16.19 -27.72
C LYS A 232 10.65 17.63 -27.28
N GLU A 233 11.62 18.30 -26.66
CA GLU A 233 11.66 19.76 -26.42
C GLU A 233 12.49 20.45 -27.52
#